data_AF-A0A9E6SGP7-F1
#
_entry.id   AF-A0A9E6SGP7-F1
#
_cell.length_a   1.000
_cell.length_b   1.000
_cell.length_c   1.000
_cell.angle_alpha   90.00
_cell.angle_beta   90.00
_cell.angle_gamma   90.00
#
_symmetry.space_group_name_H-M   'P 1'
#
loop_
_entity.id
_entity.type
_entity.pdbx_description
1 polymer ?
#
loop_
_entity_poly.entity_id
_entity_poly.type
_entity_poly.pdbx_seq_one_letter_code
_entity_poly.pdbx_strand_id
1 'polypeptide(L)'
;MDRLMTMVDANLAKKQKSTKRCGSVCDPILITPTNYAATEQSIWRAVLVQALMDASSNSKKKENIQWKEEALIWLRGKSQDFLMVCHYAGFEPEFVRLMAKRALQRDCVWRLPPGTSEKAIRKRSEGINLRECTQIR
;
A
#
# COMPACT_ATOMS: atom_id res chain seq x y z
N MET A 1 20.84 44.27 20.82
CA MET A 1 21.39 42.92 21.07
C MET A 1 20.27 42.10 21.68
N ASP A 2 19.45 41.57 20.77
CA ASP A 2 18.70 40.29 20.80
C ASP A 2 17.85 40.00 22.05
N ARG A 3 16.51 40.05 22.07
CA ARG A 3 15.48 39.49 21.15
C ARG A 3 15.68 38.01 20.80
N LEU A 4 15.35 37.12 21.75
CA LEU A 4 14.87 35.75 21.47
C LEU A 4 13.99 35.28 22.66
N MET A 5 12.70 35.59 22.65
CA MET A 5 11.58 34.79 22.09
C MET A 5 11.19 33.60 22.97
N THR A 6 10.17 33.85 23.79
CA THR A 6 9.37 32.89 24.55
C THR A 6 8.58 31.94 23.64
N MET A 7 8.31 30.75 24.18
CA MET A 7 7.48 29.68 23.62
C MET A 7 6.01 30.10 23.38
N VAL A 8 5.31 29.23 22.63
CA VAL A 8 3.85 28.98 22.60
C VAL A 8 3.14 29.35 21.28
N ASP A 9 2.67 28.28 20.62
CA ASP A 9 1.60 28.17 19.63
C ASP A 9 1.70 28.84 18.26
N ALA A 10 2.07 28.03 17.26
CA ALA A 10 1.36 27.98 15.97
C ALA A 10 1.98 26.89 15.10
N ASN A 11 1.35 25.73 14.97
CA ASN A 11 1.34 24.92 13.73
C ASN A 11 0.37 23.73 13.83
N LEU A 12 -0.87 24.04 14.24
CA LEU A 12 -2.02 23.19 13.97
C LEU A 12 -2.77 23.79 12.77
N ALA A 13 -3.08 22.93 11.80
CA ALA A 13 -3.98 23.17 10.66
C ALA A 13 -3.45 24.00 9.47
N LYS A 14 -2.72 23.32 8.57
CA LYS A 14 -3.12 23.36 7.16
C LYS A 14 -3.60 21.97 6.72
N LYS A 15 -4.90 21.95 6.49
CA LYS A 15 -5.78 20.84 6.19
C LYS A 15 -5.83 20.65 4.67
N GLN A 16 -5.66 19.39 4.25
CA GLN A 16 -6.37 18.74 3.14
C GLN A 16 -6.07 19.09 1.66
N LYS A 17 -6.01 17.98 0.90
CA LYS A 17 -6.46 17.77 -0.50
C LYS A 17 -5.51 18.22 -1.62
N SER A 18 -4.71 17.25 -2.08
CA SER A 18 -4.42 17.13 -3.52
C SER A 18 -4.83 15.74 -4.01
N THR A 19 -6.10 15.64 -4.39
CA THR A 19 -6.55 14.64 -5.36
C THR A 19 -6.31 15.25 -6.74
N LYS A 20 -5.30 14.81 -7.50
CA LYS A 20 -5.36 14.70 -8.97
C LYS A 20 -4.38 13.61 -9.44
N ARG A 21 -4.97 12.56 -10.03
CA ARG A 21 -4.26 11.48 -10.72
C ARG A 21 -4.33 11.79 -12.22
N CYS A 22 -3.19 12.04 -12.85
CA CYS A 22 -2.91 11.93 -14.30
C CYS A 22 -1.39 12.21 -14.39
N GLY A 23 -0.53 11.29 -14.79
CA GLY A 23 -0.43 10.68 -16.11
C GLY A 23 0.91 11.13 -16.69
N SER A 24 1.78 10.17 -17.03
CA SER A 24 2.95 10.37 -17.90
C SER A 24 3.91 11.50 -17.53
N VAL A 25 4.88 11.22 -16.66
CA VAL A 25 6.27 11.38 -17.08
C VAL A 25 7.03 10.14 -16.64
N CYS A 26 7.33 9.28 -17.61
CA CYS A 26 8.54 8.49 -17.57
C CYS A 26 9.70 9.50 -17.50
N ASP A 27 10.06 9.91 -16.29
CA ASP A 27 11.25 10.73 -16.10
C ASP A 27 12.46 9.85 -16.49
N PRO A 28 13.31 10.30 -17.44
CA PRO A 28 14.50 9.56 -17.81
C PRO A 28 15.45 9.57 -16.61
N ILE A 29 15.59 8.41 -15.98
CA ILE A 29 16.70 7.92 -15.15
C ILE A 29 17.72 9.02 -14.80
N LEU A 30 17.35 9.97 -13.94
CA LEU A 30 18.30 10.79 -13.23
C LEU A 30 18.31 10.28 -11.80
N ILE A 31 19.15 9.26 -11.58
CA ILE A 31 19.42 8.67 -10.27
C ILE A 31 20.11 9.76 -9.45
N THR A 32 19.35 10.54 -8.68
CA THR A 32 19.93 11.37 -7.62
C THR A 32 20.36 10.45 -6.46
N PRO A 33 21.41 10.78 -5.70
CA PRO A 33 21.89 9.94 -4.59
C PRO A 33 20.81 9.65 -3.54
N THR A 34 19.83 10.53 -3.41
CA THR A 34 18.67 10.40 -2.52
C THR A 34 17.59 9.46 -3.06
N ASN A 35 17.55 9.23 -4.38
CA ASN A 35 16.60 8.31 -5.03
C ASN A 35 17.08 6.86 -4.92
N TYR A 36 18.39 6.60 -4.93
CA TYR A 36 18.91 5.24 -4.82
C TYR A 36 18.53 4.54 -3.50
N ALA A 37 18.70 5.23 -2.37
CA ALA A 37 18.26 4.73 -1.07
C ALA A 37 16.74 4.51 -1.02
N ALA A 38 15.96 5.36 -1.69
CA ALA A 38 14.52 5.18 -1.82
C ALA A 38 14.16 3.96 -2.70
N THR A 39 14.92 3.71 -3.78
CA THR A 39 14.73 2.53 -4.64
C THR A 39 15.12 1.23 -3.94
N GLU A 40 16.23 1.21 -3.19
CA GLU A 40 16.64 0.03 -2.43
C GLU A 40 15.63 -0.28 -1.33
N GLN A 41 15.22 0.71 -0.54
CA GLN A 41 14.15 0.56 0.45
C GLN A 41 12.86 0.07 -0.20
N SER A 42 12.52 0.54 -1.41
CA SER A 42 11.32 0.10 -2.12
C SER A 42 11.32 -1.40 -2.42
N ILE A 43 12.47 -1.98 -2.72
CA ILE A 43 12.62 -3.42 -2.96
C ILE A 43 12.32 -4.18 -1.67
N TRP A 44 12.93 -3.79 -0.55
CA TRP A 44 12.71 -4.43 0.75
C TRP A 44 11.27 -4.25 1.24
N ARG A 45 10.64 -3.10 0.96
CA ARG A 45 9.21 -2.89 1.21
C ARG A 45 8.34 -3.80 0.33
N ALA A 46 8.72 -4.02 -0.92
CA ALA A 46 8.01 -4.95 -1.80
C ALA A 46 8.06 -6.39 -1.26
N VAL A 47 9.19 -6.82 -0.69
CA VAL A 47 9.31 -8.13 -0.01
C VAL A 47 8.31 -8.26 1.14
N LEU A 48 8.22 -7.24 2.01
CA LEU A 48 7.25 -7.24 3.12
C LEU A 48 5.80 -7.28 2.63
N VAL A 49 5.48 -6.50 1.60
CA VAL A 49 4.15 -6.46 1.00
C VAL A 49 3.79 -7.80 0.38
N GLN A 50 4.73 -8.43 -0.32
CA GLN A 50 4.53 -9.74 -0.95
C GLN A 50 4.24 -10.82 0.10
N ALA A 51 5.07 -10.90 1.15
CA ALA A 51 4.84 -11.84 2.26
C ALA A 51 3.47 -11.62 2.93
N LEU A 52 3.05 -10.37 3.07
CA LEU A 52 1.73 -10.06 3.63
C LEU A 52 0.58 -10.45 2.69
N MET A 53 0.77 -10.32 1.38
CA MET A 53 -0.18 -10.80 0.37
C MET A 53 -0.31 -12.33 0.43
N ASP A 54 0.82 -13.04 0.51
CA ASP A 54 0.83 -14.51 0.56
C ASP A 54 0.18 -15.01 1.85
N ALA A 55 0.50 -14.39 3.00
CA ALA A 55 -0.15 -14.68 4.28
C ALA A 55 -1.67 -14.40 4.26
N SER A 56 -2.13 -13.46 3.42
CA SER A 56 -3.54 -13.13 3.26
C SER A 56 -4.30 -13.96 2.23
N SER A 57 -3.61 -14.83 1.49
CA SER A 57 -4.22 -15.58 0.41
C SER A 57 -5.35 -16.48 0.92
N ASN A 58 -6.47 -16.48 0.21
CA ASN A 58 -7.62 -17.38 0.46
C ASN A 58 -7.78 -18.42 -0.65
N SER A 59 -6.70 -18.71 -1.38
CA SER A 59 -6.71 -19.69 -2.46
C SER A 59 -6.84 -21.12 -1.92
N LYS A 60 -7.57 -21.97 -2.66
CA LYS A 60 -7.71 -23.41 -2.38
C LYS A 60 -6.62 -24.27 -3.02
N LYS A 61 -5.74 -23.67 -3.83
CA LYS A 61 -4.62 -24.38 -4.48
C LYS A 61 -3.58 -24.76 -3.45
N LYS A 62 -3.11 -26.01 -3.49
CA LYS A 62 -2.16 -26.57 -2.50
C LYS A 62 -0.89 -25.71 -2.36
N GLU A 63 -0.29 -25.30 -3.48
CA GLU A 63 0.89 -24.43 -3.51
C GLU A 63 0.68 -23.12 -2.76
N ASN A 64 -0.45 -22.45 -3.01
CA ASN A 64 -0.78 -21.19 -2.36
C ASN A 64 -1.07 -21.34 -0.86
N ILE A 65 -1.58 -22.50 -0.42
CA ILE A 65 -1.76 -22.80 1.00
C ILE A 65 -0.40 -22.95 1.68
N GLN A 66 0.54 -23.66 1.04
CA GLN A 66 1.90 -23.79 1.56
C GLN A 66 2.59 -22.43 1.70
N TRP A 67 2.55 -21.60 0.66
CA TRP A 67 3.14 -20.26 0.70
C TRP A 67 2.51 -19.37 1.77
N LYS A 68 1.19 -19.50 2.00
CA LYS A 68 0.50 -18.81 3.10
C LYS A 68 1.06 -19.21 4.46
N GLU A 69 1.22 -20.51 4.71
CA GLU A 69 1.74 -21.02 5.97
C GLU A 69 3.18 -20.57 6.20
N GLU A 70 4.04 -20.69 5.18
CA GLU A 70 5.43 -20.24 5.22
C GLU A 70 5.53 -18.73 5.49
N ALA A 71 4.73 -17.92 4.79
CA ALA A 71 4.69 -16.48 5.01
C ALA A 71 4.20 -16.11 6.43
N LEU A 72 3.20 -16.83 6.96
CA LEU A 72 2.74 -16.62 8.33
C LEU A 72 3.79 -17.00 9.37
N ILE A 73 4.56 -18.07 9.14
CA ILE A 73 5.68 -18.45 10.02
C ILE A 73 6.75 -17.37 9.97
N TRP A 74 7.10 -16.89 8.76
CA TRP A 74 8.12 -15.86 8.58
C TRP A 74 7.74 -14.53 9.23
N LEU A 75 6.52 -14.03 9.01
CA LEU A 75 6.03 -12.76 9.58
C LEU A 75 5.88 -12.79 11.12
N ARG A 76 5.57 -13.95 11.70
CA ARG A 76 5.41 -14.10 13.15
C ARG A 76 6.72 -14.48 13.85
N GLY A 77 7.64 -15.12 13.13
CA GLY A 77 8.91 -15.61 13.63
C GLY A 77 9.91 -14.50 13.95
N LYS A 78 11.02 -14.87 14.60
CA LYS A 78 12.13 -13.97 14.91
C LYS A 78 13.38 -14.32 14.09
N SER A 79 13.17 -14.69 12.82
CA SER A 79 14.29 -15.02 11.93
C SER A 79 15.18 -13.78 11.71
N GLN A 80 16.49 -14.01 11.60
CA GLN A 80 17.44 -12.95 11.29
C GLN A 80 17.13 -12.28 9.95
N ASP A 81 16.71 -13.05 8.96
CA ASP A 81 16.33 -12.54 7.64
C ASP A 81 15.17 -11.54 7.72
N PHE A 82 14.17 -11.80 8.57
CA PHE A 82 13.07 -10.86 8.77
C PHE A 82 13.54 -9.55 9.40
N LEU A 83 14.42 -9.62 10.40
CA LEU A 83 15.00 -8.43 11.04
C LEU A 83 15.81 -7.60 10.04
N MET A 84 16.59 -8.28 9.19
CA MET A 84 17.38 -7.67 8.12
C MET A 84 16.49 -6.96 7.09
N VAL A 85 15.44 -7.63 6.60
CA VAL A 85 14.48 -7.02 5.67
C VAL A 85 13.79 -5.81 6.28
N CYS A 86 13.40 -5.87 7.56
CA CYS A 86 12.81 -4.72 8.26
C CYS A 86 13.81 -3.55 8.37
N HIS A 87 15.06 -3.84 8.73
CA HIS A 87 16.12 -2.85 8.81
C HIS A 87 16.32 -2.12 7.47
N TYR A 88 16.48 -2.87 6.38
CA TYR A 88 16.66 -2.29 5.05
C TYR A 88 15.41 -1.63 4.47
N ALA A 89 14.21 -2.03 4.90
CA ALA A 89 12.97 -1.35 4.55
C ALA A 89 12.77 -0.02 5.31
N GLY A 90 13.55 0.22 6.36
CA GLY A 90 13.42 1.36 7.26
C GLY A 90 12.29 1.22 8.28
N PHE A 91 11.95 -0.01 8.67
CA PHE A 91 10.89 -0.30 9.64
C PHE A 91 11.42 -0.99 10.89
N GLU A 92 10.74 -0.72 12.01
CA GLU A 92 10.98 -1.46 13.25
C GLU A 92 10.23 -2.82 13.19
N PRO A 93 10.89 -3.96 13.50
CA PRO A 93 10.30 -5.28 13.36
C PRO A 93 9.00 -5.50 14.13
N GLU A 94 8.90 -5.03 15.38
CA GLU A 94 7.68 -5.18 16.19
C GLU A 94 6.50 -4.37 15.62
N PHE A 95 6.76 -3.19 15.07
CA PHE A 95 5.79 -2.39 14.35
C PHE A 95 5.23 -3.16 13.14
N VAL A 96 6.11 -3.78 12.34
CA VAL A 96 5.69 -4.60 11.18
C VAL A 96 4.83 -5.78 11.62
N ARG A 97 5.21 -6.49 12.69
CA ARG A 97 4.41 -7.61 13.24
C ARG A 97 3.04 -7.14 13.72
N LEU A 98 2.98 -6.01 14.43
CA LEU A 98 1.73 -5.45 14.91
C LEU A 98 0.80 -5.10 13.75
N MET A 99 1.34 -4.50 12.69
CA MET A 99 0.59 -4.15 11.49
C MET A 99 0.13 -5.39 10.72
N ALA A 100 1.01 -6.40 10.58
CA ALA A 100 0.66 -7.69 9.98
C ALA A 100 -0.47 -8.38 10.74
N LYS A 101 -0.40 -8.44 12.08
CA LYS A 101 -1.46 -8.99 12.93
C LYS A 101 -2.80 -8.27 12.71
N ARG A 102 -2.78 -6.93 12.71
CA ARG A 102 -3.98 -6.10 12.49
C ARG A 102 -4.56 -6.27 11.09
N ALA A 103 -3.72 -6.48 10.10
CA ALA A 103 -4.16 -6.69 8.73
C ALA A 103 -4.82 -8.06 8.54
N LEU A 104 -4.20 -9.11 9.08
CA LEU A 104 -4.74 -10.47 9.04
C LEU A 104 -6.08 -10.58 9.78
N GLN A 105 -6.27 -9.82 10.86
CA GLN A 105 -7.57 -9.72 11.54
C GLN A 105 -8.68 -9.05 10.72
N ARG A 106 -8.31 -8.25 9.71
CA ARG A 106 -9.25 -7.54 8.83
C ARG A 106 -9.47 -8.27 7.50
N ASP A 107 -9.16 -9.56 7.44
CA ASP A 107 -9.13 -10.36 6.21
C ASP A 107 -8.31 -9.72 5.09
N CYS A 108 -7.37 -8.83 5.41
CA CYS A 108 -6.45 -8.22 4.46
C CYS A 108 -7.18 -7.66 3.22
N VAL A 109 -8.21 -6.85 3.43
CA VAL A 109 -8.89 -6.09 2.36
C VAL A 109 -7.97 -4.97 1.86
N TRP A 110 -6.97 -5.34 1.07
CA TRP A 110 -6.01 -4.42 0.44
C TRP A 110 -6.52 -3.88 -0.89
N ARG A 111 -7.36 -4.68 -1.56
CA ARG A 111 -8.02 -4.32 -2.81
C ARG A 111 -9.46 -3.94 -2.51
N LEU A 112 -9.85 -2.77 -3.02
CA LEU A 112 -11.25 -2.42 -3.14
C LEU A 112 -11.97 -3.50 -3.97
N PRO A 113 -13.23 -3.83 -3.66
CA PRO A 113 -14.00 -4.76 -4.46
C PRO A 113 -13.99 -4.34 -5.94
N PRO A 114 -14.02 -5.30 -6.88
CA PRO A 114 -14.19 -4.98 -8.28
C PRO A 114 -15.47 -4.15 -8.47
N GLY A 115 -15.37 -3.03 -9.18
CA GLY A 115 -16.48 -2.09 -9.37
C GLY A 115 -16.52 -0.90 -8.42
N THR A 116 -15.74 -0.91 -7.33
CA THR A 116 -15.65 0.22 -6.38
C THR A 116 -14.62 1.28 -6.81
N SER A 117 -13.82 1.00 -7.85
CA SER A 117 -12.92 2.02 -8.38
C SER A 117 -13.73 3.17 -9.00
N GLU A 118 -13.30 4.41 -8.76
CA GLU A 118 -13.98 5.60 -9.29
C GLU A 118 -14.14 5.52 -10.82
N LYS A 119 -13.19 4.89 -11.52
CA LYS A 119 -13.28 4.61 -12.96
C LYS A 119 -14.39 3.62 -13.32
N ALA A 120 -14.61 2.59 -12.51
CA ALA A 120 -15.69 1.62 -12.73
C ALA A 120 -17.07 2.20 -12.37
N ILE A 121 -17.14 3.04 -11.33
CA ILE A 121 -18.36 3.78 -10.96
C ILE A 121 -18.75 4.74 -12.09
N ARG A 122 -17.80 5.50 -12.64
CA ARG A 122 -18.02 6.41 -13.79
C ARG A 122 -18.52 5.67 -15.03
N LYS A 123 -17.89 4.54 -15.40
CA LYS A 123 -18.36 3.69 -16.51
C LYS A 123 -19.79 3.17 -16.31
N ARG A 124 -20.19 2.88 -15.07
CA ARG A 124 -21.56 2.43 -14.75
C ARG A 124 -22.57 3.56 -14.86
N SER A 125 -22.25 4.78 -14.42
CA SER A 125 -23.14 5.94 -14.58
C SER A 125 -23.31 6.34 -16.05
N GLU A 126 -22.27 6.16 -16.87
CA GLU A 126 -22.31 6.44 -18.32
C GLU A 126 -23.03 5.34 -19.13
N GLY A 127 -23.04 4.10 -18.64
CA GLY A 127 -23.65 2.94 -19.32
C GLY A 127 -25.16 2.74 -19.11
N ILE A 128 -25.84 3.60 -18.34
CA ILE A 128 -27.29 3.50 -18.11
C ILE A 128 -28.10 4.16 -19.24
N ASN A 129 -27.49 5.04 -20.04
CA ASN A 129 -28.18 5.79 -21.10
C ASN A 129 -28.05 5.16 -22.50
N LEU A 130 -28.09 3.83 -22.60
CA LEU A 130 -28.10 3.13 -23.89
C LEU A 130 -28.91 1.82 -23.86
N ARG A 131 -30.04 1.79 -23.14
CA ARG A 131 -30.97 0.66 -23.14
C ARG A 131 -32.45 1.05 -23.34
N GLU A 132 -32.74 2.25 -23.86
CA GLU A 132 -34.10 2.66 -24.21
C GLU A 132 -34.28 3.01 -25.70
N CYS A 133 -33.55 2.34 -26.61
CA CYS A 133 -33.74 2.54 -28.05
C CYS A 133 -33.99 1.23 -28.83
N THR A 134 -34.53 0.21 -28.15
CA THR A 134 -34.94 -1.05 -28.80
C THR A 134 -36.37 -1.41 -28.41
N GLN A 135 -37.35 -0.58 -28.79
CA GLN A 135 -38.73 -1.02 -29.04
C GLN A 135 -39.60 0.10 -29.64
N ILE A 136 -39.43 0.46 -30.93
CA ILE A 136 -40.56 0.96 -31.73
C ILE A 136 -40.45 0.26 -33.10
N ARG A 137 -41.40 -0.63 -33.34
CA ARG A 137 -41.60 -1.36 -34.58
C ARG A 137 -42.69 -0.65 -35.37
#